data_AF-A0A0C9U007-F1
#
_entry.id   AF-A0A0C9U007-F1
#
_cell.length_a   1.000
_cell.length_b   1.000
_cell.length_c   1.000
_cell.angle_alpha   90.00
_cell.angle_beta   90.00
_cell.angle_gamma   90.00
#
_symmetry.space_group_name_H-M   'P 1'
#
loop_
_entity.id
_entity.type
_entity.pdbx_description
1 polymer ?
#
loop_
_entity_poly.entity_id
_entity_poly.type
_entity_poly.pdbx_seq_one_letter_code
_entity_poly.pdbx_strand_id
1 'polypeptide(L)'
;LGSETKKSTGIPMFMAIGQCGSILGSHLFPSTQGPRYIKGFGVSCALQFLAAICAVILTIYFRYENKRRDRIYGRVDPNERVDTRELADQAPNFRYLP
;
A
#
# COMPACT_ATOMS: atom_id res chain seq x y z
N LEU A 1 -11.66 -0.39 -18.14
CA LEU A 1 -10.38 -1.11 -18.40
C LEU A 1 -9.24 -0.83 -17.39
N GLY A 2 -9.20 0.34 -16.74
CA GLY A 2 -8.00 0.75 -15.99
C GLY A 2 -7.68 0.03 -14.68
N SER A 3 -8.62 -0.68 -14.03
CA SER A 3 -8.37 -1.33 -12.72
C SER A 3 -7.72 -2.71 -12.88
N GLU A 4 -8.21 -3.53 -13.81
CA GLU A 4 -7.69 -4.88 -14.07
C GLU A 4 -6.24 -4.87 -14.58
N THR A 5 -5.89 -3.93 -15.46
CA THR A 5 -4.50 -3.79 -15.94
C THR A 5 -3.55 -3.39 -14.83
N LYS A 6 -3.96 -2.46 -13.94
CA LYS A 6 -3.14 -2.04 -12.78
C LYS A 6 -2.90 -3.21 -11.83
N LYS A 7 -3.93 -4.02 -11.58
CA LYS A 7 -3.84 -5.22 -10.75
C LYS A 7 -2.92 -6.28 -11.38
N SER A 8 -3.06 -6.51 -12.69
CA SER A 8 -2.25 -7.47 -13.45
C SER A 8 -0.75 -7.16 -13.40
N THR A 9 -0.36 -5.88 -13.45
CA THR A 9 1.04 -5.48 -13.31
C THR A 9 1.49 -5.39 -11.85
N GLY A 10 0.63 -4.92 -10.94
CA GLY A 10 0.98 -4.70 -9.55
C GLY A 10 1.29 -5.99 -8.78
N ILE A 11 0.47 -7.02 -8.93
CA ILE A 11 0.62 -8.30 -8.20
C ILE A 11 2.00 -8.94 -8.43
N PRO A 12 2.48 -9.18 -9.68
CA PRO A 12 3.77 -9.79 -9.91
C PRO A 12 4.94 -8.91 -9.43
N MET A 13 4.80 -7.58 -9.50
CA MET A 13 5.81 -6.66 -8.97
C MET A 13 5.93 -6.78 -7.45
N PHE A 14 4.82 -6.87 -6.72
CA PHE A 14 4.82 -7.12 -5.28
C PHE A 14 5.43 -8.48 -4.92
N MET A 15 5.16 -9.52 -5.72
CA MET A 15 5.77 -10.83 -5.52
C MET A 15 7.29 -10.79 -5.70
N ALA A 16 7.79 -10.09 -6.72
CA ALA A 16 9.22 -9.92 -6.96
C ALA A 16 9.92 -9.22 -5.77
N ILE A 17 9.31 -8.15 -5.24
CA ILE A 17 9.79 -7.46 -4.04
C ILE A 17 9.82 -8.41 -2.83
N GLY A 18 8.79 -9.24 -2.67
CA GLY A 18 8.73 -10.25 -1.60
C GLY A 18 9.89 -11.25 -1.66
N GLN A 19 10.25 -11.73 -2.86
CA GLN A 19 11.40 -12.61 -3.04
C GLN A 19 12.73 -11.92 -2.71
N CYS A 20 12.90 -10.66 -3.13
CA CYS A 20 14.07 -9.85 -2.76
C CYS A 20 14.18 -9.67 -1.23
N GLY A 21 13.05 -9.45 -0.55
CA GLY A 21 13.00 -9.36 0.92
C GLY A 21 13.46 -10.64 1.62
N SER A 22 13.11 -11.81 1.07
CA SER A 22 13.54 -13.11 1.59
C SER A 22 15.06 -13.32 1.50
N ILE A 23 15.66 -12.93 0.37
CA ILE A 23 17.12 -12.97 0.17
C ILE A 23 17.81 -12.05 1.19
N LEU A 24 17.35 -10.80 1.30
CA LEU A 24 17.89 -9.84 2.28
C LEU A 24 17.78 -10.36 3.71
N GLY A 25 16.64 -10.97 4.08
CA GLY A 25 16.44 -11.56 5.40
C GLY A 25 17.43 -12.68 5.72
N SER A 26 17.81 -13.47 4.72
CA SER A 26 18.79 -14.57 4.88
C SER A 26 20.20 -14.06 5.18
N HIS A 27 20.57 -12.90 4.64
CA HIS A 27 21.85 -12.24 4.92
C HIS A 27 21.86 -11.42 6.21
N LEU A 28 20.69 -11.17 6.79
CA LEU A 28 20.53 -10.26 7.93
C LEU A 28 20.85 -10.90 9.28
N PHE A 29 20.79 -12.25 9.37
CA PHE A 29 21.07 -13.02 10.58
C PHE A 29 22.25 -13.99 10.39
N PRO A 30 23.49 -13.49 10.22
CA PRO A 30 24.64 -14.38 10.15
C PRO A 30 24.89 -15.03 11.51
N SER A 31 25.08 -16.36 11.54
CA SER A 31 25.36 -17.15 12.76
C SER A 31 26.60 -16.68 13.54
N THR A 32 27.43 -15.83 12.93
CA THR A 32 28.63 -15.22 13.53
C THR A 32 28.33 -14.08 14.50
N GLN A 33 27.09 -13.57 14.57
CA GLN A 33 26.68 -12.46 15.45
C GLN A 33 25.75 -12.87 16.61
N GLY A 34 25.67 -14.16 16.92
CA GLY A 34 24.98 -14.63 18.12
C GLY A 34 25.63 -14.10 19.41
N PRO A 35 24.87 -13.89 20.51
CA PRO A 35 23.45 -14.19 20.69
C PRO A 35 22.51 -12.97 20.57
N ARG A 36 23.03 -11.75 20.36
CA ARG A 36 22.22 -10.52 20.42
C ARG A 36 21.71 -10.00 19.07
N TYR A 37 22.27 -10.42 17.93
CA TYR A 37 21.78 -10.10 16.57
C TYR A 37 21.30 -8.65 16.34
N ILE A 38 21.96 -7.66 16.98
CA ILE A 38 21.47 -6.28 17.08
C ILE A 38 21.30 -5.63 15.71
N LYS A 39 22.20 -5.95 14.77
CA LYS A 39 22.16 -5.43 13.40
C LYS A 39 20.91 -5.92 12.65
N GLY A 40 20.52 -7.17 12.86
CA GLY A 40 19.35 -7.72 12.18
C GLY A 40 18.04 -7.15 12.71
N PHE A 41 17.89 -7.09 14.03
CA PHE A 41 16.74 -6.42 14.64
C PHE A 41 16.67 -4.93 14.26
N GLY A 42 17.81 -4.22 14.19
CA GLY A 42 17.85 -2.82 13.78
C GLY A 42 17.33 -2.59 12.35
N VAL A 43 17.73 -3.42 11.39
CA VAL A 43 17.28 -3.32 10.00
C VAL A 43 15.80 -3.72 9.87
N SER A 44 15.35 -4.78 10.56
CA SER A 44 13.92 -5.14 10.57
C SER A 44 13.06 -4.03 11.16
N CYS A 45 13.45 -3.43 12.28
CA CYS A 45 12.75 -2.29 12.86
C CYS A 45 12.75 -1.09 11.93
N ALA A 46 13.86 -0.78 11.24
CA ALA A 46 13.92 0.32 10.28
C ALA A 46 12.97 0.10 9.09
N LEU A 47 12.91 -1.13 8.55
CA LEU A 47 11.99 -1.49 7.47
C LEU A 47 10.53 -1.43 7.91
N GLN A 48 10.22 -1.93 9.11
CA GLN A 48 8.87 -1.83 9.68
C GLN A 48 8.46 -0.38 9.94
N PHE A 49 9.38 0.43 10.44
CA PHE A 49 9.13 1.86 10.67
C PHE A 49 8.89 2.61 9.35
N LEU A 50 9.68 2.34 8.31
CA LEU A 50 9.45 2.88 6.97
C LEU A 50 8.08 2.45 6.41
N ALA A 51 7.71 1.18 6.56
CA ALA A 51 6.41 0.68 6.14
C ALA A 51 5.26 1.39 6.88
N ALA A 52 5.42 1.62 8.20
CA ALA A 52 4.46 2.37 8.99
C ALA A 52 4.33 3.83 8.52
N ILE A 53 5.44 4.50 8.20
CA ILE A 53 5.42 5.85 7.62
C ILE A 53 4.66 5.86 6.28
N CYS A 54 4.97 4.93 5.38
CA CYS A 54 4.28 4.81 4.10
C CYS A 54 2.77 4.58 4.28
N ALA A 55 2.38 3.74 5.23
CA ALA A 55 0.97 3.50 5.55
C ALA A 55 0.29 4.79 6.04
N VAL A 56 0.91 5.53 6.98
CA VAL A 56 0.38 6.80 7.48
C VAL A 56 0.23 7.83 6.36
N ILE A 57 1.23 7.96 5.49
CA ILE A 57 1.18 8.87 4.32
C ILE A 57 0.02 8.50 3.41
N LEU A 58 -0.15 7.22 3.08
CA LEU A 58 -1.25 6.75 2.24
C LEU A 58 -2.61 7.01 2.89
N THR A 59 -2.76 6.75 4.19
CA THR A 59 -4.00 7.04 4.92
C THR A 59 -4.34 8.53 4.88
N ILE A 60 -3.36 9.41 5.12
CA ILE A 60 -3.57 10.86 5.03
C ILE A 60 -3.95 11.26 3.61
N TYR A 61 -3.24 10.73 2.61
CA TYR A 61 -3.49 11.01 1.21
C TYR A 61 -4.90 10.60 0.77
N PHE A 62 -5.35 9.39 1.12
CA PHE A 62 -6.70 8.92 0.80
C PHE A 62 -7.78 9.75 1.50
N ARG A 63 -7.56 10.15 2.76
CA ARG A 63 -8.49 11.04 3.47
C ARG A 63 -8.56 12.42 2.83
N TYR A 64 -7.42 12.97 2.41
CA TYR A 64 -7.37 14.24 1.68
C TYR A 64 -8.08 14.16 0.34
N GLU A 65 -7.83 13.10 -0.42
CA GLU A 65 -8.43 12.86 -1.73
C GLU A 65 -9.95 12.66 -1.63
N ASN A 66 -10.43 11.89 -0.65
CA ASN A 66 -11.86 11.75 -0.37
C ASN A 66 -12.48 13.11 0.00
N LYS A 67 -11.83 13.89 0.88
CA LYS A 67 -12.34 15.23 1.25
C LYS A 67 -12.40 16.19 0.05
N ARG A 68 -11.43 16.11 -0.86
CA ARG A 68 -11.43 16.87 -2.11
C ARG A 68 -12.58 16.44 -3.01
N ARG A 69 -12.79 15.13 -3.18
CA ARG A 69 -13.87 14.57 -4.00
C ARG A 69 -15.26 14.88 -3.42
N ASP A 70 -15.42 14.81 -2.10
CA ASP A 70 -16.68 15.17 -1.43
C ASP A 70 -17.04 16.66 -1.62
N ARG A 71 -16.04 17.55 -1.73
CA ARG A 71 -16.27 18.98 -2.02
C ARG A 71 -16.70 19.23 -3.47
N ILE A 72 -16.19 18.43 -4.41
CA ILE A 72 -16.44 18.61 -5.85
C ILE A 72 -17.74 17.92 -6.28
N TYR A 73 -17.99 16.71 -5.77
CA TYR A 73 -19.07 15.82 -6.23
C TYR A 73 -20.18 15.61 -5.19
N GLY A 74 -20.06 16.18 -3.98
CA GLY A 74 -21.03 16.00 -2.90
C GLY A 74 -20.87 14.67 -2.13
N ARG A 75 -21.73 14.44 -1.12
CA ARG A 75 -21.79 13.18 -0.38
C ARG A 75 -22.53 12.13 -1.21
N VAL A 76 -21.90 10.99 -1.44
CA VAL A 76 -22.46 9.87 -2.20
C VAL A 76 -23.03 8.83 -1.24
N ASP A 77 -24.16 8.26 -1.61
CA ASP A 77 -24.87 7.27 -0.82
C ASP A 77 -24.04 5.97 -0.75
N PRO A 78 -23.68 5.47 0.44
CA PRO A 78 -22.86 4.26 0.59
C PRO A 78 -23.47 3.01 -0.03
N ASN A 79 -24.77 3.01 -0.31
CA ASN A 79 -25.51 1.89 -0.86
C ASN A 79 -25.64 1.91 -2.40
N GLU A 80 -25.14 2.96 -3.06
CA GLU A 80 -25.23 3.09 -4.51
C GLU A 80 -24.09 2.31 -5.19
N ARG A 81 -24.44 1.41 -6.12
CA ARG A 81 -23.45 0.65 -6.88
C ARG A 81 -22.72 1.59 -7.83
N VAL A 82 -21.49 1.96 -7.47
CA VAL A 82 -20.62 2.77 -8.32
C VAL A 82 -20.30 2.01 -9.60
N ASP A 83 -20.75 2.52 -10.75
CA ASP A 83 -20.38 1.94 -12.04
C ASP A 83 -18.92 2.30 -12.37
N THR A 84 -18.00 1.41 -12.01
CA THR A 84 -16.56 1.54 -12.22
C THR A 84 -16.10 0.96 -13.57
N ARG A 85 -17.02 0.53 -14.44
CA ARG A 85 -16.68 -0.15 -15.70
C ARG A 85 -15.91 0.75 -16.68
N GLU A 86 -16.36 1.99 -16.82
CA GLU A 86 -15.75 2.95 -17.76
C GLU A 86 -14.64 3.78 -17.10
N LEU A 87 -14.94 4.45 -15.98
CA LEU A 87 -14.03 5.41 -15.34
C LEU A 87 -13.13 4.82 -14.24
N ALA A 88 -13.30 3.54 -13.86
CA ALA A 88 -12.54 2.89 -12.79
C ALA A 88 -12.47 3.76 -11.51
N ASP A 89 -11.28 4.04 -10.98
CA ASP A 89 -11.07 4.83 -9.75
C ASP A 89 -11.37 6.34 -9.93
N GLN A 90 -11.63 6.80 -11.15
CA GLN A 90 -12.04 8.17 -11.47
C GLN A 90 -13.56 8.35 -11.47
N ALA A 91 -14.34 7.30 -11.23
CA ALA A 91 -15.79 7.42 -11.16
C ALA A 91 -16.19 8.48 -10.11
N PRO A 92 -17.11 9.41 -10.42
CA PRO A 92 -17.51 10.49 -9.51
C PRO A 92 -18.02 9.98 -8.16
N ASN A 93 -18.52 8.75 -8.13
CA ASN A 93 -19.07 8.09 -6.95
C ASN A 93 -18.01 7.26 -6.17
N PHE A 94 -16.80 7.07 -6.71
CA PHE A 94 -15.74 6.29 -6.06
C PHE A 94 -15.06 7.04 -4.90
N ARG A 95 -15.12 6.47 -3.70
CA ARG A 95 -14.36 6.90 -2.52
C ARG A 95 -13.35 5.81 -2.15
N TYR A 96 -12.16 6.24 -1.73
CA TYR A 96 -11.17 5.33 -1.16
C TYR A 96 -11.65 4.85 0.21
N LEU A 97 -11.44 3.56 0.51
CA LEU A 97 -11.72 3.05 1.85
C LEU A 97 -10.72 3.64 2.85
N PRO A 98 -11.18 4.09 4.03
CA PRO A 98 -10.31 4.62 5.08
C PRO A 98 -9.41 3.55 5.69
#